data_AF-A0A7Z9MHC1-F1
#
_entry.id   AF-A0A7Z9MHC1-F1
#
_cell.length_a   1.000
_cell.length_b   1.000
_cell.length_c   1.000
_cell.angle_alpha   90.00
_cell.angle_beta   90.00
_cell.angle_gamma   90.00
#
_symmetry.space_group_name_H-M   'P 1'
#
loop_
_entity.id
_entity.type
_entity.pdbx_description
1 polymer ?
#
loop_
_entity_poly.entity_id
_entity_poly.type
_entity_poly.pdbx_seq_one_letter_code
_entity_poly.pdbx_strand_id
1 'polypeptide(L)'
;MYNYPAVLISLVVATLSSSVVHAQWNLQIYNAIKWTAGNQGADTISYTTYEGITRVPLAYHGGVDTDASGEITDRNIDQFTNWVHNTVSSDYCGPIVLDYEQPWWRELSDIDLDEIKLQEILTVYIEGAQVAKQVLPNAQWGYWGLPSLRSSGPAWTDRGLSFQALASQCAALYPDIYDSNPNNEQLTQTRNHIEKVLK
;
A
#
# COMPACT_ATOMS: atom_id res chain seq x y z
N MET A 1 -28.89 61.67 -37.19
CA MET A 1 -28.75 60.20 -37.32
C MET A 1 -27.56 59.79 -36.50
N TYR A 2 -27.76 58.90 -35.53
CA TYR A 2 -26.78 58.57 -34.50
C TYR A 2 -25.63 57.70 -35.05
N ASN A 3 -24.41 58.14 -34.81
CA ASN A 3 -23.17 57.37 -34.98
C ASN A 3 -23.02 56.38 -33.82
N TYR A 4 -22.92 55.10 -34.12
CA TYR A 4 -22.41 54.10 -33.19
C TYR A 4 -20.98 53.72 -33.61
N PRO A 5 -19.97 53.85 -32.72
CA PRO A 5 -18.66 53.28 -32.98
C PRO A 5 -18.70 51.77 -32.73
N ALA A 6 -18.22 50.99 -33.71
CA ALA A 6 -18.00 49.57 -33.55
C ALA A 6 -16.86 49.33 -32.54
N VAL A 7 -17.18 48.73 -31.40
CA VAL A 7 -16.19 48.26 -30.42
C VAL A 7 -15.66 46.91 -30.90
N LEU A 8 -14.41 46.88 -31.38
CA LEU A 8 -13.68 45.63 -31.61
C LEU A 8 -13.24 45.06 -30.25
N ILE A 9 -13.92 44.01 -29.80
CA ILE A 9 -13.45 43.20 -28.67
C ILE A 9 -12.43 42.20 -29.23
N SER A 10 -11.14 42.42 -28.92
CA SER A 10 -10.11 41.41 -29.18
C SER A 10 -10.31 40.25 -28.20
N LEU A 11 -10.81 39.13 -28.72
CA LEU A 11 -10.88 37.87 -27.99
C LEU A 11 -9.47 37.27 -27.94
N VAL A 12 -8.76 37.47 -26.83
CA VAL A 12 -7.51 36.76 -26.55
C VAL A 12 -7.88 35.32 -26.19
N VAL A 13 -7.77 34.41 -27.15
CA VAL A 13 -7.84 32.97 -26.89
C VAL A 13 -6.49 32.57 -26.29
N ALA A 14 -6.42 32.54 -24.96
CA ALA A 14 -5.31 31.93 -24.24
C ALA A 14 -5.36 30.42 -24.51
N THR A 15 -4.51 29.94 -25.42
CA THR A 15 -4.21 28.51 -25.54
C THR A 15 -3.45 28.09 -24.29
N LEU A 16 -4.19 27.64 -23.28
CA LEU A 16 -3.62 26.85 -22.19
C LEU A 16 -3.10 25.56 -22.80
N SER A 17 -1.83 25.56 -23.19
CA SER A 17 -1.10 24.33 -23.42
C SER A 17 -1.10 23.59 -22.08
N SER A 18 -1.91 22.54 -21.97
CA SER A 18 -1.85 21.61 -20.86
C SER A 18 -0.56 20.83 -20.99
N SER A 19 0.56 21.43 -20.59
CA SER A 19 1.75 20.69 -20.24
C SER A 19 1.37 19.84 -19.03
N VAL A 20 1.00 18.58 -19.28
CA VAL A 20 0.98 17.54 -18.26
C VAL A 20 2.39 17.49 -17.72
N VAL A 21 2.61 18.12 -16.57
CA VAL A 21 3.84 17.95 -15.81
C VAL A 21 3.80 16.50 -15.36
N HIS A 22 4.42 15.60 -16.12
CA HIS A 22 4.80 14.30 -15.60
C HIS A 22 5.69 14.59 -14.40
N ALA A 23 5.15 14.44 -13.19
CA ALA A 23 5.94 14.52 -11.97
C ALA A 23 7.19 13.67 -12.20
N GLN A 24 8.36 14.27 -12.04
CA GLN A 24 9.63 13.59 -12.24
C GLN A 24 9.66 12.42 -11.26
N TRP A 25 9.49 11.19 -11.78
CA TRP A 25 9.44 9.98 -10.98
C TRP A 25 10.80 9.79 -10.31
N ASN A 26 10.87 10.09 -9.01
CA ASN A 26 12.05 9.82 -8.19
C ASN A 26 11.86 8.46 -7.52
N LEU A 27 12.35 7.40 -8.19
CA LEU A 27 12.25 6.04 -7.67
C LEU A 27 13.04 5.93 -6.37
N GLN A 28 12.38 5.54 -5.29
CA GLN A 28 13.04 5.14 -4.05
C GLN A 28 13.07 3.61 -4.00
N ILE A 29 14.27 3.05 -3.91
CA ILE A 29 14.48 1.61 -3.79
C ILE A 29 14.65 1.31 -2.31
N TYR A 30 13.87 0.35 -1.83
CA TYR A 30 13.90 -0.10 -0.46
C TYR A 30 14.25 -1.58 -0.37
N ASN A 31 14.95 -1.98 0.69
CA ASN A 31 15.09 -3.38 1.06
C ASN A 31 14.05 -3.74 2.15
N ALA A 32 13.31 -4.83 1.94
CA ALA A 32 12.31 -5.36 2.87
C ALA A 32 12.73 -6.76 3.36
N ILE A 33 13.96 -6.87 3.87
CA ILE A 33 14.50 -8.14 4.37
C ILE A 33 13.66 -8.60 5.58
N LYS A 34 13.29 -9.89 5.62
CA LYS A 34 12.44 -10.48 6.67
C LYS A 34 13.26 -10.74 7.95
N TRP A 35 13.37 -9.73 8.80
CA TRP A 35 14.29 -9.73 9.96
C TRP A 35 13.95 -10.72 11.09
N THR A 36 12.76 -11.31 11.13
CA THR A 36 12.41 -12.35 12.13
C THR A 36 12.80 -13.76 11.68
N ALA A 37 13.27 -13.95 10.45
CA ALA A 37 13.79 -15.23 9.97
C ALA A 37 15.30 -15.32 10.26
N GLY A 38 15.69 -16.06 11.31
CA GLY A 38 17.07 -16.11 11.83
C GLY A 38 18.16 -16.62 10.89
N ASN A 39 17.82 -17.08 9.68
CA ASN A 39 18.75 -17.57 8.66
C ASN A 39 18.77 -16.75 7.36
N GLN A 40 18.01 -15.66 7.27
CA GLN A 40 17.93 -14.85 6.06
C GLN A 40 18.50 -13.45 6.29
N GLY A 41 19.58 -13.15 5.59
CA GLY A 41 19.86 -11.76 5.21
C GLY A 41 21.04 -11.07 5.87
N ALA A 42 21.94 -11.71 6.64
CA ALA A 42 23.13 -10.99 7.12
C ALA A 42 23.96 -10.42 5.95
N ASP A 43 24.27 -11.25 4.94
CA ASP A 43 24.99 -10.81 3.74
C ASP A 43 24.17 -9.82 2.91
N THR A 44 22.86 -10.03 2.78
CA THR A 44 21.96 -9.10 2.08
C THR A 44 21.86 -7.76 2.79
N ILE A 45 21.81 -7.74 4.13
CA ILE A 45 21.82 -6.53 4.96
C ILE A 45 23.15 -5.81 4.77
N SER A 46 24.28 -6.52 4.87
CA SER A 46 25.60 -5.94 4.63
C SER A 46 25.72 -5.34 3.24
N TYR A 47 25.29 -6.07 2.21
CA TYR A 47 25.29 -5.60 0.84
C TYR A 47 24.38 -4.38 0.64
N THR A 48 23.11 -4.46 1.04
CA THR A 48 22.16 -3.35 0.88
C THR A 48 22.56 -2.11 1.68
N THR A 49 23.19 -2.28 2.84
CA THR A 49 23.78 -1.17 3.61
C THR A 49 24.97 -0.56 2.87
N TYR A 50 25.87 -1.39 2.32
CA TYR A 50 27.01 -0.93 1.53
C TYR A 50 26.57 -0.14 0.29
N GLU A 51 25.53 -0.59 -0.39
CA GLU A 51 24.93 0.07 -1.56
C GLU A 51 24.05 1.29 -1.21
N GLY A 52 23.91 1.63 0.08
CA GLY A 52 23.09 2.75 0.53
C GLY A 52 21.59 2.57 0.28
N ILE A 53 21.11 1.33 0.14
CA ILE A 53 19.70 1.01 -0.07
C ILE A 53 18.96 1.14 1.26
N THR A 54 18.03 2.08 1.33
CA THR A 54 17.22 2.33 2.52
C THR A 54 16.42 1.08 2.90
N ARG A 55 16.40 0.77 4.19
CA ARG A 55 15.60 -0.33 4.74
C ARG A 55 14.16 0.11 5.01
N VAL A 56 13.20 -0.75 4.69
CA VAL A 56 11.82 -0.66 5.18
C VAL A 56 11.67 -1.66 6.33
N PRO A 57 11.30 -1.21 7.54
CA PRO A 57 10.88 -2.11 8.60
C PRO A 57 9.64 -2.89 8.17
N LEU A 58 9.65 -4.20 8.40
CA LEU A 58 8.57 -5.10 8.03
C LEU A 58 8.22 -5.97 9.23
N ALA A 59 6.99 -5.82 9.73
CA ALA A 59 6.44 -6.65 10.79
C ALA A 59 6.00 -7.99 10.17
N TYR A 60 6.95 -8.93 10.12
CA TYR A 60 6.77 -10.21 9.44
C TYR A 60 5.86 -11.15 10.22
N HIS A 61 5.06 -11.93 9.49
CA HIS A 61 4.30 -13.07 10.02
C HIS A 61 3.21 -12.66 11.01
N GLY A 62 2.37 -11.69 10.63
CA GLY A 62 1.26 -11.28 11.50
C GLY A 62 0.94 -9.79 11.47
N GLY A 63 1.94 -8.95 11.17
CA GLY A 63 1.82 -7.53 11.43
C GLY A 63 1.54 -7.27 12.91
N VAL A 64 0.34 -6.78 13.22
CA VAL A 64 -0.13 -6.59 14.61
C VAL A 64 -0.60 -7.90 15.23
N ASP A 65 -1.25 -8.81 14.51
CA ASP A 65 -1.62 -10.16 14.97
C ASP A 65 -0.37 -11.05 14.97
N THR A 66 0.50 -10.85 15.97
CA THR A 66 1.87 -11.39 16.02
C THR A 66 1.98 -12.92 16.03
N ASP A 67 0.87 -13.64 16.24
CA ASP A 67 0.78 -15.11 16.15
C ASP A 67 -0.08 -15.59 14.99
N ALA A 68 -0.53 -14.68 14.12
CA ALA A 68 -1.27 -14.94 12.90
C ALA A 68 -2.52 -15.81 13.12
N SER A 69 -3.21 -15.54 14.21
CA SER A 69 -4.37 -16.30 14.69
C SER A 69 -5.66 -15.95 13.95
N GLY A 70 -5.73 -14.74 13.38
CA GLY A 70 -6.96 -14.14 12.86
C GLY A 70 -7.62 -13.16 13.84
N GLU A 71 -7.03 -12.95 15.03
CA GLU A 71 -7.57 -12.06 16.07
C GLU A 71 -6.45 -11.18 16.65
N ILE A 72 -6.77 -9.92 16.98
CA ILE A 72 -5.83 -9.02 17.65
C ILE A 72 -6.14 -9.00 19.14
N THR A 73 -5.21 -9.52 19.94
CA THR A 73 -5.31 -9.52 21.42
C THR A 73 -4.40 -8.46 22.03
N ASP A 74 -4.63 -8.12 23.30
CA ASP A 74 -3.75 -7.21 24.07
C ASP A 74 -2.29 -7.68 24.06
N ARG A 75 -2.05 -8.99 24.12
CA ARG A 75 -0.71 -9.57 24.03
C ARG A 75 -0.07 -9.26 22.68
N ASN A 76 -0.84 -9.35 21.60
CA ASN A 76 -0.33 -9.03 20.26
C ASN A 76 0.05 -7.54 20.19
N ILE A 77 -0.81 -6.64 20.70
CA ILE A 77 -0.56 -5.20 20.76
C ILE A 77 0.72 -4.88 21.54
N ASP A 78 0.92 -5.49 22.72
CA ASP A 78 2.12 -5.31 23.54
C ASP A 78 3.39 -5.76 22.80
N GLN A 79 3.34 -6.93 22.16
CA GLN A 79 4.47 -7.46 21.40
C GLN A 79 4.80 -6.60 20.18
N PHE A 80 3.78 -6.17 19.44
CA PHE A 80 3.93 -5.28 18.30
C PHE A 80 4.52 -3.94 18.72
N THR A 81 4.00 -3.33 19.80
CA THR A 81 4.50 -2.06 20.35
C THR A 81 5.98 -2.15 20.73
N ASN A 82 6.36 -3.23 21.43
CA ASN A 82 7.75 -3.48 21.76
C ASN A 82 8.63 -3.65 20.51
N TRP A 83 8.13 -4.34 19.48
CA TRP A 83 8.85 -4.45 18.22
C TRP A 83 9.06 -3.08 17.55
N VAL A 84 8.04 -2.22 17.50
CA VAL A 84 8.16 -0.87 16.90
C VAL A 84 9.23 -0.06 17.62
N HIS A 85 9.16 0.04 18.96
CA HIS A 85 10.10 0.81 19.76
C HIS A 85 11.55 0.30 19.67
N ASN A 86 11.74 -1.00 19.41
CA ASN A 86 13.06 -1.58 19.22
C ASN A 86 13.58 -1.48 17.78
N THR A 87 12.73 -1.14 16.82
CA THR A 87 13.08 -1.17 15.38
C THR A 87 13.31 0.22 14.80
N VAL A 88 12.55 1.23 15.24
CA VAL A 88 12.62 2.60 14.72
C VAL A 88 12.55 3.63 15.84
N SER A 89 12.98 4.86 15.54
CA SER A 89 12.81 5.98 16.46
C SER A 89 11.34 6.41 16.55
N SER A 90 10.96 7.03 17.67
CA SER A 90 9.59 7.49 17.92
C SER A 90 9.12 8.62 16.98
N ASP A 91 10.05 9.29 16.29
CA ASP A 91 9.78 10.33 15.30
C ASP A 91 9.84 9.82 13.85
N TYR A 92 10.05 8.51 13.64
CA TYR A 92 10.11 7.93 12.31
C TYR A 92 8.78 8.14 11.56
N CYS A 93 8.87 8.73 10.37
CA CYS A 93 7.73 9.04 9.51
C CYS A 93 7.78 8.36 8.13
N GLY A 94 8.72 7.43 7.95
CA GLY A 94 8.92 6.70 6.71
C GLY A 94 7.99 5.49 6.55
N PRO A 95 8.19 4.70 5.49
CA PRO A 95 7.45 3.46 5.24
C PRO A 95 7.70 2.42 6.34
N ILE A 96 6.63 1.77 6.78
CA ILE A 96 6.65 0.52 7.57
C ILE A 96 5.57 -0.40 7.04
N VAL A 97 5.92 -1.66 6.81
CA VAL A 97 5.05 -2.67 6.18
C VAL A 97 4.57 -3.68 7.22
N LEU A 98 3.27 -3.97 7.20
CA LEU A 98 2.65 -5.07 7.92
C LEU A 98 2.53 -6.26 6.96
N ASP A 99 3.30 -7.33 7.19
CA ASP A 99 3.22 -8.55 6.39
C ASP A 99 2.32 -9.56 7.12
N TYR A 100 1.02 -9.43 6.85
CA TYR A 100 -0.04 -10.22 7.45
C TYR A 100 -0.71 -11.10 6.39
N GLU A 101 -0.14 -12.28 6.19
CA GLU A 101 -0.64 -13.28 5.23
C GLU A 101 -1.49 -14.36 5.91
N GLN A 102 -1.07 -14.91 7.04
CA GLN A 102 -1.85 -15.95 7.74
C GLN A 102 -2.82 -15.29 8.72
N PRO A 103 -4.05 -15.82 8.91
CA PRO A 103 -4.60 -16.98 8.23
C PRO A 103 -5.21 -16.65 6.85
N TRP A 104 -5.45 -15.37 6.55
CA TRP A 104 -6.42 -14.93 5.55
C TRP A 104 -5.97 -14.94 4.07
N TRP A 105 -4.69 -15.10 3.78
CA TRP A 105 -4.17 -14.92 2.41
C TRP A 105 -4.81 -15.88 1.42
N ARG A 106 -5.09 -17.11 1.86
CA ARG A 106 -5.77 -18.12 1.05
C ARG A 106 -7.21 -17.69 0.74
N GLU A 107 -7.94 -17.24 1.74
CA GLU A 107 -9.34 -16.78 1.64
C GLU A 107 -9.43 -15.51 0.79
N LEU A 108 -8.52 -14.55 0.98
CA LEU A 108 -8.41 -13.35 0.14
C LEU A 108 -8.11 -13.69 -1.33
N SER A 109 -7.59 -14.89 -1.59
CA SER A 109 -7.27 -15.41 -2.93
C SER A 109 -8.35 -16.32 -3.50
N ASP A 110 -9.41 -16.60 -2.74
CA ASP A 110 -10.46 -17.53 -3.14
C ASP A 110 -11.37 -16.88 -4.20
N ILE A 111 -11.70 -17.65 -5.24
CA ILE A 111 -12.62 -17.22 -6.30
C ILE A 111 -14.04 -17.07 -5.76
N ASP A 112 -14.42 -17.80 -4.72
CA ASP A 112 -15.76 -17.79 -4.15
C ASP A 112 -15.92 -16.74 -3.03
N LEU A 113 -14.89 -15.96 -2.72
CA LEU A 113 -14.93 -14.93 -1.67
C LEU A 113 -16.06 -13.91 -1.92
N ASP A 114 -17.03 -13.84 -1.02
CA ASP A 114 -18.12 -12.86 -1.10
C ASP A 114 -17.85 -11.61 -0.25
N GLU A 115 -18.74 -10.62 -0.36
CA GLU A 115 -18.62 -9.35 0.35
C GLU A 115 -18.66 -9.54 1.87
N ILE A 116 -19.48 -10.46 2.39
CA ILE A 116 -19.61 -10.70 3.83
C ILE A 116 -18.30 -11.24 4.39
N LYS A 117 -17.73 -12.26 3.75
CA LYS A 117 -16.47 -12.84 4.17
C LYS A 117 -15.31 -11.87 3.99
N LEU A 118 -15.30 -11.07 2.91
CA LEU A 118 -14.31 -10.01 2.75
C LEU A 118 -14.39 -9.00 3.91
N GLN A 119 -15.57 -8.53 4.30
CA GLN A 119 -15.70 -7.59 5.43
C GLN A 119 -15.28 -8.19 6.76
N GLU A 120 -15.57 -9.47 7.01
CA GLU A 120 -15.09 -10.20 8.18
C GLU A 120 -13.56 -10.16 8.26
N ILE A 121 -12.90 -10.53 7.15
CA ILE A 121 -11.43 -10.50 7.05
C ILE A 121 -10.91 -9.07 7.24
N LEU A 122 -11.46 -8.09 6.51
CA LEU A 122 -10.99 -6.71 6.54
C LEU A 122 -11.13 -6.06 7.92
N THR A 123 -12.05 -6.51 8.77
CA THR A 123 -12.21 -5.99 10.13
C THR A 123 -10.91 -6.13 10.93
N VAL A 124 -10.24 -7.28 10.84
CA VAL A 124 -8.97 -7.54 11.54
C VAL A 124 -7.84 -6.69 10.97
N TYR A 125 -7.76 -6.56 9.64
CA TYR A 125 -6.77 -5.69 8.99
C TYR A 125 -6.96 -4.21 9.37
N ILE A 126 -8.21 -3.76 9.45
CA ILE A 126 -8.57 -2.39 9.84
C ILE A 126 -8.17 -2.13 11.30
N GLU A 127 -8.48 -3.05 12.21
CA GLU A 127 -8.08 -2.98 13.60
C GLU A 127 -6.55 -2.89 13.74
N GLY A 128 -5.82 -3.76 13.03
CA GLY A 128 -4.35 -3.72 13.02
C GLY A 128 -3.78 -2.41 12.50
N ALA A 129 -4.37 -1.83 11.44
CA ALA A 129 -3.95 -0.53 10.93
C ALA A 129 -4.18 0.60 11.95
N GLN A 130 -5.28 0.53 12.71
CA GLN A 130 -5.59 1.49 13.77
C GLN A 130 -4.62 1.38 14.94
N VAL A 131 -4.31 0.16 15.40
CA VAL A 131 -3.28 -0.08 16.43
C VAL A 131 -1.93 0.46 15.97
N ALA A 132 -1.50 0.14 14.75
CA ALA A 132 -0.21 0.60 14.22
C ALA A 132 -0.11 2.14 14.20
N LYS A 133 -1.18 2.82 13.77
CA LYS A 133 -1.28 4.28 13.82
C LYS A 133 -1.24 4.85 15.24
N GLN A 134 -1.83 4.17 16.22
CA GLN A 134 -1.77 4.62 17.61
C GLN A 134 -0.36 4.51 18.18
N VAL A 135 0.36 3.44 17.85
CA VAL A 135 1.75 3.21 18.31
C VAL A 135 2.72 4.21 17.68
N LEU A 136 2.62 4.46 16.37
CA LEU A 136 3.51 5.38 15.65
C LEU A 136 2.73 6.18 14.60
N PRO A 137 2.14 7.33 14.97
CA PRO A 137 1.14 8.03 14.15
C PRO A 137 1.68 8.68 12.88
N ASN A 138 2.98 8.97 12.84
CA ASN A 138 3.60 9.64 11.69
C ASN A 138 4.15 8.66 10.65
N ALA A 139 4.24 7.37 10.97
CA ALA A 139 4.77 6.37 10.05
C ALA A 139 3.77 6.03 8.94
N GLN A 140 4.30 5.70 7.77
CA GLN A 140 3.55 5.34 6.59
C GLN A 140 3.15 3.85 6.63
N TRP A 141 2.25 3.49 7.54
CA TRP A 141 1.75 2.13 7.70
C TRP A 141 0.89 1.66 6.52
N GLY A 142 1.05 0.39 6.17
CA GLY A 142 0.24 -0.31 5.17
C GLY A 142 0.55 -1.80 5.12
N TYR A 143 -0.32 -2.56 4.48
CA TYR A 143 -0.16 -4.01 4.36
C TYR A 143 0.59 -4.40 3.10
N TRP A 144 1.49 -5.37 3.24
CA TRP A 144 2.14 -6.02 2.13
C TRP A 144 1.12 -6.68 1.21
N GLY A 145 1.26 -6.48 -0.10
CA GLY A 145 0.48 -7.14 -1.14
C GLY A 145 -0.98 -6.70 -1.23
N LEU A 146 -1.42 -5.72 -0.45
CA LEU A 146 -2.82 -5.28 -0.44
C LEU A 146 -2.97 -3.79 -0.83
N PRO A 147 -3.96 -3.46 -1.67
CA PRO A 147 -4.78 -4.36 -2.49
C PRO A 147 -3.92 -5.12 -3.52
N SER A 148 -4.26 -6.37 -3.81
CA SER A 148 -3.52 -7.19 -4.78
C SER A 148 -3.97 -6.97 -6.22
N LEU A 149 -3.18 -7.38 -7.21
CA LEU A 149 -3.50 -7.19 -8.63
C LEU A 149 -4.91 -7.72 -8.99
N ARG A 150 -5.27 -8.91 -8.50
CA ARG A 150 -6.58 -9.54 -8.71
C ARG A 150 -7.76 -8.70 -8.18
N SER A 151 -7.53 -7.94 -7.11
CA SER A 151 -8.58 -7.14 -6.45
C SER A 151 -8.98 -5.87 -7.21
N SER A 152 -8.36 -5.63 -8.37
CA SER A 152 -8.62 -4.46 -9.21
C SER A 152 -9.27 -4.79 -10.57
N GLY A 153 -9.48 -6.09 -10.86
CA GLY A 153 -10.07 -6.57 -12.11
C GLY A 153 -11.61 -6.68 -12.06
N PRO A 154 -12.27 -6.82 -13.24
CA PRO A 154 -13.73 -6.93 -13.33
C PRO A 154 -14.32 -8.07 -12.48
N ALA A 155 -13.64 -9.22 -12.44
CA ALA A 155 -14.05 -10.36 -11.62
C ALA A 155 -14.19 -10.04 -10.12
N TRP A 156 -13.50 -9.00 -9.63
CA TRP A 156 -13.60 -8.51 -8.27
C TRP A 156 -14.63 -7.38 -8.16
N THR A 157 -14.51 -6.36 -9.03
CA THR A 157 -15.35 -5.15 -8.94
C THR A 157 -16.81 -5.40 -9.30
N ASP A 158 -17.09 -6.29 -10.25
CA ASP A 158 -18.46 -6.61 -10.69
C ASP A 158 -19.23 -7.38 -9.61
N ARG A 159 -18.52 -7.98 -8.65
CA ARG A 159 -19.09 -8.63 -7.45
C ARG A 159 -19.27 -7.66 -6.28
N GLY A 160 -18.95 -6.37 -6.45
CA GLY A 160 -19.04 -5.36 -5.40
C GLY A 160 -17.92 -5.41 -4.36
N LEU A 161 -16.90 -6.25 -4.55
CA LEU A 161 -15.80 -6.38 -3.60
C LEU A 161 -14.86 -5.16 -3.65
N SER A 162 -14.42 -4.68 -2.50
CA SER A 162 -13.58 -3.48 -2.40
C SER A 162 -12.69 -3.48 -1.15
N PHE A 163 -11.44 -3.05 -1.33
CA PHE A 163 -10.49 -2.79 -0.24
C PHE A 163 -10.55 -1.34 0.28
N GLN A 164 -11.47 -0.51 -0.20
CA GLN A 164 -11.50 0.92 0.11
C GLN A 164 -11.56 1.22 1.62
N ALA A 165 -12.33 0.41 2.38
CA ALA A 165 -12.41 0.55 3.83
C ALA A 165 -11.02 0.40 4.47
N LEU A 166 -10.26 -0.64 4.13
CA LEU A 166 -8.89 -0.84 4.59
C LEU A 166 -7.94 0.24 4.09
N ALA A 167 -7.98 0.56 2.78
CA ALA A 167 -7.09 1.54 2.18
C ALA A 167 -7.20 2.92 2.86
N SER A 168 -8.40 3.32 3.27
CA SER A 168 -8.63 4.57 4.03
C SER A 168 -7.97 4.57 5.43
N GLN A 169 -7.69 3.39 5.98
CA GLN A 169 -7.02 3.20 7.26
C GLN A 169 -5.51 3.07 7.12
N CYS A 170 -4.96 2.94 5.92
CA CYS A 170 -3.51 2.92 5.70
C CYS A 170 -2.98 4.33 5.41
N ALA A 171 -1.74 4.60 5.79
CA ALA A 171 -1.03 5.84 5.44
C ALA A 171 -0.23 5.68 4.13
N ALA A 172 0.09 4.45 3.75
CA ALA A 172 0.65 4.08 2.46
C ALA A 172 0.08 2.73 1.99
N LEU A 173 0.18 2.46 0.69
CA LEU A 173 -0.26 1.21 0.07
C LEU A 173 0.96 0.50 -0.52
N TYR A 174 1.04 -0.82 -0.29
CA TYR A 174 2.16 -1.66 -0.74
C TYR A 174 1.67 -2.83 -1.60
N PRO A 175 1.01 -2.54 -2.75
CA PRO A 175 0.45 -3.59 -3.61
C PRO A 175 1.52 -4.51 -4.18
N ASP A 176 1.19 -5.78 -4.36
CA ASP A 176 2.04 -6.72 -5.09
C ASP A 176 1.77 -6.66 -6.60
N ILE A 177 2.82 -6.88 -7.39
CA ILE A 177 2.76 -6.91 -8.86
C ILE A 177 3.36 -8.19 -9.44
N TYR A 178 3.48 -9.25 -8.63
CA TYR A 178 4.17 -10.49 -9.02
C TYR A 178 3.61 -11.15 -10.28
N ASP A 179 2.33 -10.95 -10.55
CA ASP A 179 1.64 -11.48 -11.73
C ASP A 179 2.01 -10.78 -13.05
N SER A 180 2.90 -9.77 -13.01
CA SER A 180 3.46 -9.09 -14.16
C SER A 180 4.93 -9.49 -14.33
N ASN A 181 5.18 -10.55 -15.08
CA ASN A 181 6.54 -11.04 -15.36
C ASN A 181 6.81 -11.03 -16.88
N PRO A 182 8.09 -11.05 -17.34
CA PRO A 182 8.43 -10.94 -18.76
C PRO A 182 7.80 -11.99 -19.69
N ASN A 183 7.23 -13.08 -19.14
CA ASN A 183 6.57 -14.15 -19.89
C ASN A 183 5.05 -14.21 -19.67
N ASN A 184 4.51 -13.32 -18.83
CA ASN A 184 3.10 -13.16 -18.50
C ASN A 184 2.85 -11.66 -18.26
N GLU A 185 3.21 -10.87 -19.26
CA GLU A 185 3.16 -9.40 -19.19
C GLU A 185 1.71 -8.93 -19.21
N GLN A 186 1.09 -8.84 -18.03
CA GLN A 186 -0.24 -8.25 -17.88
C GLN A 186 -0.16 -6.72 -17.75
N LEU A 187 0.62 -6.06 -18.62
CA LEU A 187 0.95 -4.63 -18.55
C LEU A 187 -0.28 -3.74 -18.40
N THR A 188 -1.37 -4.06 -19.12
CA THR A 188 -2.63 -3.32 -19.02
C THR A 188 -3.27 -3.50 -17.65
N GLN A 189 -3.29 -4.73 -17.11
CA GLN A 189 -3.84 -4.99 -15.77
C GLN A 189 -2.98 -4.33 -14.69
N THR A 190 -1.66 -4.45 -14.77
CA THR A 190 -0.72 -3.80 -13.85
C THR A 190 -0.86 -2.28 -13.87
N ARG A 191 -0.96 -1.68 -15.06
CA ARG A 191 -1.23 -0.24 -15.19
C ARG A 191 -2.57 0.12 -14.54
N ASN A 192 -3.65 -0.57 -14.89
CA ASN A 192 -4.97 -0.31 -14.33
C ASN A 192 -4.98 -0.46 -12.80
N HIS A 193 -4.23 -1.41 -12.27
CA HIS A 193 -4.09 -1.62 -10.84
C HIS A 193 -3.38 -0.46 -10.16
N ILE A 194 -2.21 -0.06 -10.67
CA ILE A 194 -1.48 1.11 -10.20
C ILE A 194 -2.38 2.36 -10.24
N GLU A 195 -3.12 2.56 -11.32
CA GLU A 195 -3.99 3.73 -11.48
C GLU A 195 -5.23 3.72 -10.58
N LYS A 196 -5.74 2.54 -10.21
CA LYS A 196 -6.90 2.44 -9.31
C LYS A 196 -6.52 2.47 -7.84
N VAL A 197 -5.35 1.96 -7.51
CA VAL A 197 -4.90 1.78 -6.12
C VAL A 197 -4.07 2.98 -5.66
N LEU A 198 -3.22 3.55 -6.52
CA LEU A 198 -2.21 4.55 -6.14
C LEU A 198 -2.48 5.97 -6.66
N LYS A 199 -3.54 6.21 -7.44
CA LYS A 199 -3.95 7.56 -7.88
C LYS A 199 -5.27 7.95 -7.23
#